data_AF-T1CEU0-F1
#
_entry.id   AF-T1CEU0-F1
#
_cell.length_a   1.000
_cell.length_b   1.000
_cell.length_c   1.000
_cell.angle_alpha   90.00
_cell.angle_beta   90.00
_cell.angle_gamma   90.00
#
_symmetry.space_group_name_H-M   'P 1'
#
loop_
_entity.id
_entity.type
_entity.pdbx_description
1 polymer ?
#
loop_
_entity_poly.entity_id
_entity_poly.type
_entity_poly.pdbx_seq_one_letter_code
_entity_poly.pdbx_strand_id
1 'polypeptide(L)'
;AILPIVETARGVTAAAAIAAASPRVRTLNFGVGDFTLDTGMAPEQDNPGVLWARTQVVVACRVAGVEAPVDTAHLTLDDPEGLEHEARMARRLGFQGKACIHPDQVGVANRVFAPPRPRWPRPRRSWMGSRRPGRPGWRPCAWGRISSTVRSRPGPSASWPRPAPPPWRSGRHDDLLALGGVR
;
A
#
# COMPACT_ATOMS: atom_id res chain seq x y z
N ALA A 1 4.37 8.59 12.02
CA ALA A 1 4.19 7.82 10.77
C ALA A 1 2.85 8.20 10.19
N ILE A 2 2.72 8.29 8.88
CA ILE A 2 1.49 8.66 8.15
C ILE A 2 1.02 7.44 7.37
N LEU A 3 -0.29 7.19 7.38
CA LEU A 3 -0.96 6.18 6.57
C LEU A 3 -2.05 6.89 5.75
N PRO A 4 -1.72 7.43 4.57
CA PRO A 4 -2.71 8.08 3.72
C PRO A 4 -3.79 7.09 3.31
N ILE A 5 -5.04 7.56 3.31
CA ILE A 5 -6.16 6.81 2.76
C ILE A 5 -6.25 7.11 1.27
N VAL A 6 -6.36 6.06 0.46
CA VAL A 6 -6.57 6.12 -0.98
C VAL A 6 -7.97 5.57 -1.25
N GLU A 7 -8.87 6.45 -1.66
CA GLU A 7 -10.30 6.14 -1.74
C GLU A 7 -11.02 6.86 -2.89
N THR A 8 -10.27 7.28 -3.91
CA THR A 8 -10.81 7.89 -5.14
C THR A 8 -10.06 7.37 -6.36
N ALA A 9 -10.64 7.44 -7.55
CA ALA A 9 -10.01 7.09 -8.83
C ALA A 9 -8.72 7.87 -9.06
N ARG A 10 -8.72 9.16 -8.72
CA ARG A 10 -7.52 10.01 -8.75
C ARG A 10 -6.47 9.51 -7.75
N GLY A 11 -6.89 9.16 -6.53
CA GLY A 11 -6.01 8.62 -5.51
C GLY A 11 -5.35 7.31 -5.93
N VAL A 12 -6.12 6.36 -6.48
CA VAL A 12 -5.62 5.07 -6.96
C VAL A 12 -4.61 5.26 -8.08
N THR A 13 -4.91 6.12 -9.06
CA THR A 13 -4.01 6.43 -10.17
C THR A 13 -2.71 7.11 -9.68
N ALA A 14 -2.78 7.89 -8.60
CA ALA A 14 -1.64 8.57 -8.00
C ALA A 14 -0.96 7.78 -6.86
N ALA A 15 -1.38 6.53 -6.58
CA ALA A 15 -1.02 5.81 -5.35
C ALA A 15 0.50 5.68 -5.15
N ALA A 16 1.28 5.44 -6.22
CA ALA A 16 2.73 5.34 -6.13
C ALA A 16 3.39 6.67 -5.73
N ALA A 17 2.89 7.78 -6.27
CA ALA A 17 3.37 9.12 -5.92
C ALA A 17 3.00 9.47 -4.48
N ILE A 18 1.78 9.13 -4.03
CA ILE A 18 1.34 9.31 -2.64
C ILE A 18 2.21 8.50 -1.68
N ALA A 19 2.47 7.23 -2.00
CA ALA A 19 3.31 6.36 -1.18
C ALA A 19 4.76 6.88 -1.05
N ALA A 20 5.29 7.52 -2.09
CA ALA A 20 6.63 8.09 -2.12
C ALA A 20 6.70 9.57 -1.68
N ALA A 21 5.56 10.21 -1.36
CA ALA A 21 5.49 11.65 -1.17
C ALA A 21 6.28 12.15 0.04
N SER A 22 6.53 11.29 1.04
CA SER A 22 7.30 11.66 2.23
C SER A 22 7.93 10.43 2.89
N PRO A 23 9.14 10.56 3.47
CA PRO A 23 9.71 9.51 4.32
C PRO A 23 8.88 9.23 5.59
N ARG A 24 7.87 10.06 5.90
CA ARG A 24 6.93 9.81 6.99
C ARG A 24 5.81 8.84 6.61
N VAL A 25 5.57 8.59 5.31
CA VAL A 25 4.57 7.62 4.84
C VAL A 25 5.08 6.22 5.12
N ARG A 26 4.29 5.46 5.89
CA ARG A 26 4.65 4.09 6.29
C ARG A 26 4.02 3.04 5.38
N THR A 27 2.79 3.29 4.95
CA THR A 27 1.99 2.46 4.06
C THR A 27 0.78 3.26 3.58
N LEU A 28 -0.05 2.66 2.73
CA LEU A 28 -1.35 3.18 2.31
C LEU A 28 -2.49 2.39 2.95
N ASN A 29 -3.62 3.04 3.16
CA ASN A 29 -4.89 2.40 3.48
C ASN A 29 -5.84 2.54 2.29
N PHE A 30 -6.55 1.49 1.89
CA PHE A 30 -7.50 1.53 0.78
C PHE A 30 -8.94 1.62 1.29
N GLY A 31 -9.63 2.71 0.97
CA GLY A 31 -11.04 2.92 1.33
C GLY A 31 -11.95 2.51 0.18
N VAL A 32 -12.54 1.31 0.26
CA VAL A 32 -13.42 0.80 -0.82
C VAL A 32 -14.73 1.55 -0.88
N GLY A 33 -15.33 1.90 0.26
CA GLY A 33 -16.63 2.58 0.32
C GLY A 33 -16.63 3.87 -0.48
N ASP A 34 -15.76 4.81 -0.11
CA ASP A 34 -15.63 6.09 -0.81
C ASP A 34 -15.13 5.91 -2.25
N PHE A 35 -14.30 4.91 -2.53
CA PHE A 35 -13.87 4.60 -3.90
C PHE A 35 -15.03 4.17 -4.79
N THR A 36 -15.93 3.31 -4.29
CA THR A 36 -17.12 2.88 -5.04
C THR A 36 -18.08 4.05 -5.29
N LEU A 37 -18.22 4.97 -4.32
CA LEU A 37 -19.00 6.19 -4.49
C LEU A 37 -18.39 7.12 -5.55
N ASP A 38 -17.07 7.37 -5.48
CA ASP A 38 -16.35 8.22 -6.44
C ASP A 38 -16.40 7.67 -7.87
N THR A 39 -16.41 6.34 -8.03
CA THR A 39 -16.41 5.67 -9.35
C THR A 39 -17.80 5.30 -9.85
N GLY A 40 -18.86 5.52 -9.07
CA GLY A 40 -20.22 5.11 -9.42
C GLY A 40 -20.43 3.58 -9.46
N MET A 41 -19.57 2.81 -8.79
CA MET A 41 -19.72 1.36 -8.69
C MET A 41 -20.76 0.99 -7.63
N ALA A 42 -21.46 -0.13 -7.84
CA ALA A 42 -22.36 -0.66 -6.82
C ALA A 42 -21.58 -1.06 -5.54
N PRO A 43 -22.07 -0.69 -4.34
CA PRO A 43 -21.44 -1.06 -3.08
C PRO A 43 -21.81 -2.51 -2.71
N GLU A 44 -21.28 -3.45 -3.49
CA GLU A 44 -21.52 -4.87 -3.33
C GLU A 44 -20.35 -5.57 -2.63
N GLN A 45 -20.66 -6.57 -1.82
CA GLN A 45 -19.65 -7.47 -1.28
C GLN A 45 -18.97 -8.23 -2.42
N ASP A 46 -17.65 -8.41 -2.34
CA ASP A 46 -16.85 -9.04 -3.38
C ASP A 46 -16.96 -8.41 -4.79
N ASN A 47 -17.32 -7.12 -4.87
CA ASN A 47 -17.40 -6.40 -6.14
C ASN A 47 -16.10 -6.57 -6.96
N PRO A 48 -16.15 -7.25 -8.13
CA PRO A 48 -14.95 -7.50 -8.93
C PRO A 48 -14.36 -6.21 -9.51
N GLY A 49 -15.15 -5.14 -9.64
CA GLY A 49 -14.73 -3.83 -10.14
C GLY A 49 -13.63 -3.18 -9.30
N VAL A 50 -13.55 -3.48 -8.00
CA VAL A 50 -12.51 -2.90 -7.12
C VAL A 50 -11.20 -3.70 -7.13
N LEU A 51 -11.13 -4.82 -7.84
CA LEU A 51 -9.94 -5.69 -7.88
C LEU A 51 -8.73 -4.97 -8.49
N TRP A 52 -8.94 -4.21 -9.57
CA TRP A 52 -7.88 -3.39 -10.16
C TRP A 52 -7.36 -2.36 -9.15
N ALA A 53 -8.25 -1.63 -8.49
CA ALA A 53 -7.84 -0.62 -7.51
C ALA A 53 -7.05 -1.21 -6.34
N ARG A 54 -7.54 -2.33 -5.77
CA ARG A 54 -6.83 -3.07 -4.71
C ARG A 54 -5.43 -3.49 -5.13
N THR A 55 -5.30 -4.13 -6.30
CA THR A 55 -4.01 -4.60 -6.80
C THR A 55 -3.06 -3.45 -7.12
N GLN A 56 -3.56 -2.34 -7.65
CA GLN A 56 -2.74 -1.14 -7.90
C GLN A 56 -2.17 -0.54 -6.61
N VAL A 57 -2.95 -0.46 -5.54
CA VAL A 57 -2.46 0.06 -4.25
C VAL A 57 -1.35 -0.85 -3.66
N VAL A 58 -1.48 -2.17 -3.82
CA VAL A 58 -0.43 -3.13 -3.42
C VAL A 58 0.85 -2.91 -4.21
N VAL A 59 0.75 -2.82 -5.54
CA VAL A 59 1.90 -2.58 -6.43
C VAL A 59 2.54 -1.23 -6.13
N ALA A 60 1.75 -0.18 -5.90
CA ALA A 60 2.23 1.15 -5.55
C ALA A 60 3.07 1.15 -4.28
N CYS A 61 2.59 0.50 -3.20
CA CYS A 61 3.36 0.36 -1.96
C CYS A 61 4.68 -0.38 -2.21
N ARG A 62 4.65 -1.44 -3.03
CA ARG A 62 5.83 -2.24 -3.37
C ARG A 62 6.88 -1.43 -4.13
N VAL A 63 6.45 -0.61 -5.11
CA VAL A 63 7.30 0.27 -5.92
C VAL A 63 7.93 1.37 -5.06
N ALA A 64 7.15 1.99 -4.16
CA ALA A 64 7.63 3.03 -3.26
C ALA A 64 8.54 2.50 -2.13
N GLY A 65 8.61 1.18 -1.94
CA GLY A 65 9.43 0.57 -0.89
C GLY A 65 8.86 0.74 0.53
N VAL A 66 7.56 1.02 0.64
CA VAL A 66 6.84 1.14 1.92
C VAL A 66 6.21 -0.22 2.32
N GLU A 67 5.63 -0.31 3.50
CA GLU A 67 4.95 -1.53 3.95
C GLU A 67 3.71 -1.81 3.08
N ALA A 68 3.35 -3.09 2.93
CA ALA A 68 2.16 -3.51 2.20
C ALA A 68 0.90 -2.79 2.73
N PRO A 69 -0.11 -2.51 1.89
CA PRO A 69 -1.25 -1.69 2.29
C PRO A 69 -2.16 -2.39 3.31
N VAL A 70 -3.01 -1.59 3.94
CA VAL A 70 -4.13 -2.02 4.79
C VAL A 70 -5.43 -1.91 3.99
N ASP A 71 -6.28 -2.94 4.06
CA ASP A 71 -7.56 -3.01 3.35
C ASP A 71 -8.67 -2.32 4.15
N THR A 72 -9.77 -2.00 3.46
CA THR A 72 -10.96 -1.34 4.03
C THR A 72 -11.59 -2.13 5.16
N ALA A 73 -12.34 -1.46 6.04
CA ALA A 73 -13.19 -2.16 7.01
C ALA A 73 -14.34 -2.91 6.32
N HIS A 74 -14.74 -4.04 6.91
CA HIS A 74 -15.99 -4.71 6.55
C HIS A 74 -17.15 -3.96 7.23
N LEU A 75 -18.17 -3.59 6.46
CA LEU A 75 -19.23 -2.69 6.91
C LEU A 75 -20.39 -3.44 7.60
N THR A 76 -20.59 -4.72 7.28
CA THR A 76 -21.65 -5.55 7.88
C THR A 76 -21.18 -6.09 9.22
N LEU A 77 -21.68 -5.54 10.33
CA LEU A 77 -21.21 -5.92 11.67
C LEU A 77 -21.64 -7.33 12.09
N ASP A 78 -22.85 -7.74 11.70
CA ASP A 78 -23.44 -9.04 12.04
C ASP A 78 -23.06 -10.16 11.04
N ASP A 79 -21.91 -10.02 10.36
CA ASP A 79 -21.40 -10.99 9.39
C ASP A 79 -19.91 -11.33 9.62
N PRO A 80 -19.59 -12.16 10.63
CA PRO A 80 -18.21 -12.58 10.89
C PRO A 80 -17.63 -13.47 9.79
N GLU A 81 -18.47 -14.18 9.03
CA GLU A 81 -18.04 -15.06 7.93
C GLU A 81 -17.63 -14.26 6.70
N GLY A 82 -18.43 -13.24 6.32
CA GLY A 82 -18.09 -12.29 5.27
C GLY A 82 -16.84 -11.49 5.59
N LEU A 83 -16.68 -11.02 6.83
CA LEU A 83 -15.43 -10.40 7.29
C LEU A 83 -14.22 -11.32 7.08
N GLU A 84 -14.31 -12.60 7.45
CA GLU A 84 -13.22 -13.54 7.27
C GLU A 84 -12.94 -13.85 5.79
N HIS A 85 -14.00 -13.93 4.97
CA HIS A 85 -13.89 -14.10 3.53
C HIS A 85 -13.11 -12.93 2.90
N GLU A 86 -13.55 -11.70 3.13
CA GLU A 86 -12.93 -10.49 2.61
C GLU A 86 -11.48 -10.34 3.09
N ALA A 87 -11.22 -10.58 4.38
CA ALA A 87 -9.89 -10.50 4.94
C ALA A 87 -8.93 -11.49 4.26
N ARG A 88 -9.40 -12.71 3.96
CA ARG A 88 -8.60 -13.72 3.24
C ARG A 88 -8.37 -13.30 1.78
N MET A 89 -9.36 -12.71 1.12
CA MET A 89 -9.21 -12.12 -0.22
C MET A 89 -8.15 -11.02 -0.21
N ALA A 90 -8.26 -10.04 0.67
CA ALA A 90 -7.28 -8.96 0.81
C ALA A 90 -5.86 -9.50 1.08
N ARG A 91 -5.73 -10.48 1.97
CA ARG A 91 -4.45 -11.14 2.22
C ARG A 91 -3.87 -11.81 0.97
N ARG A 92 -4.70 -12.49 0.15
CA ARG A 92 -4.26 -13.09 -1.12
C ARG A 92 -3.77 -12.05 -2.12
N LEU A 93 -4.37 -10.86 -2.14
CA LEU A 93 -3.95 -9.75 -2.98
C LEU A 93 -2.65 -9.07 -2.53
N GLY A 94 -2.20 -9.35 -1.30
CA GLY A 94 -0.94 -8.83 -0.77
C GLY A 94 -1.08 -7.74 0.29
N PHE A 95 -2.29 -7.49 0.80
CA PHE A 95 -2.50 -6.62 1.96
C PHE A 95 -1.93 -7.23 3.24
N GLN A 96 -1.44 -6.38 4.15
CA GLN A 96 -0.90 -6.83 5.44
C GLN A 96 -1.90 -6.78 6.59
N GLY A 97 -3.06 -6.17 6.38
CA GLY A 97 -4.09 -6.01 7.39
C GLY A 97 -5.39 -5.50 6.80
N LYS A 98 -6.39 -5.36 7.66
CA LYS A 98 -7.70 -4.80 7.35
C LYS A 98 -8.10 -3.84 8.46
N ALA A 99 -8.70 -2.70 8.12
CA ALA A 99 -9.23 -1.78 9.11
C ALA A 99 -10.40 -2.43 9.87
N CYS A 100 -10.60 -2.03 11.12
CA CYS A 100 -11.70 -2.51 11.97
C CYS A 100 -12.49 -1.29 12.47
N ILE A 101 -13.82 -1.34 12.31
CA ILE A 101 -14.76 -0.33 12.81
C ILE A 101 -15.47 -0.79 14.09
N HIS A 102 -15.39 -2.07 14.42
CA HIS A 102 -15.94 -2.66 15.63
C HIS A 102 -14.91 -3.57 16.34
N PRO A 103 -14.86 -3.61 17.69
CA PRO A 103 -13.95 -4.49 18.43
C PRO A 103 -14.03 -5.96 18.03
N ASP A 104 -15.21 -6.46 17.68
CA ASP A 104 -15.42 -7.88 17.32
C ASP A 104 -14.68 -8.27 16.04
N GLN A 105 -14.40 -7.29 15.16
CA GLN A 105 -13.68 -7.53 13.92
C GLN A 105 -12.18 -7.79 14.16
N VAL A 106 -11.64 -7.29 15.27
CA VAL A 106 -10.20 -7.33 15.59
C VAL A 106 -9.71 -8.78 15.73
N GLY A 107 -10.51 -9.66 16.33
CA GLY A 107 -10.16 -11.07 16.50
C GLY A 107 -10.00 -11.81 15.16
N VAL A 108 -10.96 -11.61 14.25
CA VAL A 108 -10.96 -12.20 12.91
C VAL A 108 -9.81 -11.64 12.06
N ALA A 109 -9.65 -10.32 12.02
CA ALA A 109 -8.59 -9.68 11.26
C ALA A 109 -7.20 -10.15 11.73
N ASN A 110 -6.95 -10.16 13.04
CA ASN A 110 -5.68 -10.66 13.58
C ASN A 110 -5.42 -12.13 13.24
N ARG A 111 -6.44 -12.99 13.27
CA ARG A 111 -6.31 -14.41 12.91
C ARG A 111 -5.92 -14.58 11.44
N VAL A 112 -6.58 -13.86 10.53
CA VAL A 112 -6.36 -13.99 9.08
C VAL A 112 -4.99 -13.47 8.66
N PHE A 113 -4.58 -12.32 9.19
CA PHE A 113 -3.32 -11.65 8.85
C PHE A 113 -2.12 -12.08 9.70
N ALA A 114 -2.32 -12.98 10.68
CA ALA A 114 -1.22 -13.56 11.43
C ALA A 114 -0.21 -14.26 10.50
N PRO A 115 1.10 -14.11 10.73
CA PRO A 115 2.09 -14.89 10.00
C PRO A 115 1.79 -16.38 10.19
N PRO A 116 1.92 -17.21 9.13
CA PRO A 116 1.79 -18.65 9.29
C PRO A 116 2.79 -19.13 10.34
N ARG A 117 2.37 -20.06 11.20
CA ARG A 117 3.28 -20.74 12.12
C ARG A 117 4.42 -21.32 11.29
N PRO A 118 5.67 -20.93 11.55
CA PRO A 118 6.76 -21.41 10.72
C PRO A 118 6.93 -22.91 10.95
N ARG A 119 6.93 -23.71 9.87
CA ARG A 119 7.16 -25.17 9.92
C ARG A 119 8.56 -25.54 10.42
N TRP A 120 9.47 -24.56 10.53
CA TRP A 120 10.82 -24.68 11.02
C TRP A 120 11.17 -23.47 11.92
N PRO A 121 11.92 -23.61 13.04
CA PRO A 121 12.40 -22.47 13.80
C PRO A 121 13.16 -21.51 12.87
N ARG A 122 12.65 -20.28 12.74
CA ARG A 122 13.29 -19.25 11.92
C ARG A 122 14.73 -19.07 12.41
N PRO A 123 15.76 -19.28 11.56
CA PRO A 123 17.11 -18.87 11.93
C PRO A 123 17.07 -17.38 12.19
N ARG A 124 17.55 -16.97 13.37
CA ARG A 124 17.80 -15.56 13.67
C ARG A 124 18.93 -15.12 12.74
N ARG A 125 18.55 -14.59 11.57
CA ARG A 125 19.42 -13.89 10.61
C ARG A 125 20.38 -14.79 9.83
N SER A 126 20.04 -15.07 8.57
CA SER A 126 20.95 -14.94 7.43
C SER A 126 20.24 -15.36 6.15
N TRP A 127 20.06 -14.42 5.23
CA TRP A 127 20.14 -14.79 3.82
C TRP A 127 21.09 -13.81 3.16
N MET A 128 22.22 -14.34 2.68
CA MET A 128 23.17 -13.63 1.83
C MET A 128 22.51 -13.47 0.46
N GLY A 129 21.75 -12.39 0.29
CA GLY A 129 21.56 -11.78 -1.02
C GLY A 129 22.75 -10.85 -1.26
N SER A 130 23.46 -11.07 -2.37
CA SER A 130 24.69 -10.38 -2.77
C SER A 130 24.71 -8.89 -2.39
N ARG A 131 25.78 -8.48 -1.69
CA ARG A 131 26.13 -7.08 -1.47
C ARG A 131 26.49 -6.44 -2.83
N ARG A 132 25.49 -6.00 -3.59
CA ARG A 132 25.68 -4.93 -4.56
C ARG A 132 25.42 -3.61 -3.84
N PRO A 133 26.40 -2.69 -3.75
CA PRO A 133 26.16 -1.37 -3.16
C PRO A 133 25.08 -0.66 -3.99
N GLY A 134 24.05 -0.11 -3.33
CA GLY A 134 23.09 0.82 -3.96
C GLY A 134 21.66 0.31 -4.25
N ARG A 135 21.27 -0.90 -3.83
CA ARG A 135 19.85 -1.33 -3.88
C ARG A 135 19.29 -1.59 -2.49
N PRO A 136 18.15 -1.00 -2.09
CA PRO A 136 17.51 -1.32 -0.82
C PRO A 136 17.15 -2.81 -0.80
N GLY A 137 17.76 -3.56 0.11
CA GLY A 137 17.46 -4.97 0.33
C GLY A 137 16.00 -5.15 0.72
N TRP A 138 15.30 -6.01 -0.03
CA TRP A 138 13.90 -6.30 0.23
C TRP A 138 13.73 -7.03 1.56
N ARG A 139 12.87 -6.51 2.42
CA ARG A 139 12.35 -7.23 3.60
C ARG A 139 10.97 -7.77 3.24
N PRO A 140 10.70 -9.09 3.39
CA PRO A 140 9.33 -9.56 3.47
C PRO A 140 8.66 -8.81 4.62
N CYS A 141 7.48 -8.22 4.38
CA CYS A 141 6.72 -7.56 5.44
C CYS A 141 6.57 -8.55 6.60
N ALA A 142 7.06 -8.15 7.78
CA ALA A 142 6.84 -8.91 8.99
C ALA A 142 5.38 -8.71 9.37
N TRP A 143 4.54 -9.69 9.02
CA TRP A 143 3.13 -9.79 9.39
C TRP A 143 2.95 -9.48 10.88
N GLY A 144 2.40 -8.30 11.19
CA GLY A 144 2.25 -7.78 12.53
C GLY A 144 0.80 -7.88 13.01
N ARG A 145 0.64 -8.02 14.33
CA ARG A 145 -0.67 -7.89 15.02
C ARG A 145 -1.25 -6.51 14.71
N ILE A 146 -2.52 -6.43 14.34
CA ILE A 146 -3.29 -5.18 14.30
C ILE A 146 -3.46 -4.76 15.77
N SER A 147 -2.73 -3.73 16.18
CA SER A 147 -2.92 -3.05 17.46
C SER A 147 -3.48 -1.66 17.21
N SER A 148 -4.45 -1.23 18.02
CA SER A 148 -5.05 0.12 18.01
C SER A 148 -4.05 1.27 18.24
N THR A 149 -2.77 0.97 18.47
CA THR A 149 -1.69 1.93 18.62
C THR A 149 -0.45 1.46 17.86
N VAL A 150 -0.11 2.15 16.77
CA VAL A 150 1.18 1.98 16.08
C VAL A 150 2.28 2.50 17.00
N ARG A 151 2.98 1.58 17.69
CA ARG A 151 4.15 1.96 18.49
C ARG A 151 5.34 2.17 17.54
N SER A 152 5.72 3.43 17.35
CA SER A 152 6.89 3.83 16.57
C SER A 152 8.17 3.30 17.20
N ARG A 153 8.96 2.53 16.45
CA ARG A 153 10.39 2.37 16.73
C ARG A 153 11.15 3.38 15.87
N PRO A 154 12.09 4.18 16.43
CA PRO A 154 12.93 5.05 15.65
C PRO A 154 13.94 4.19 14.88
N GLY A 155 13.85 4.19 13.55
CA GLY A 155 14.92 3.70 12.67
C GLY A 155 15.91 4.83 12.39
N PRO A 156 17.20 4.52 12.12
CA PRO A 156 18.22 5.54 11.89
C PRO A 156 17.85 6.40 10.66
N SER A 157 18.02 7.71 10.79
CA SER A 157 17.80 8.69 9.74
C SER A 157 18.78 8.47 8.58
N ALA A 158 18.33 7.82 7.51
CA ALA A 158 19.06 7.79 6.25
C ALA A 158 18.69 9.04 5.45
N SER A 159 19.63 9.97 5.31
CA SER A 159 19.56 11.04 4.32
C SER A 159 19.70 10.42 2.93
N TRP A 160 18.64 10.50 2.12
CA TRP A 160 18.66 10.03 0.74
C TRP A 160 19.16 11.13 -0.21
N PRO A 161 20.07 10.83 -1.16
CA PRO A 161 20.33 11.75 -2.26
C PRO A 161 19.10 11.86 -3.15
N ARG A 162 18.78 13.09 -3.58
CA ARG A 162 17.68 13.38 -4.51
C ARG A 162 17.90 12.61 -5.83
N PRO A 163 16.87 11.96 -6.40
CA PRO A 163 17.01 11.33 -7.72
C PRO A 163 17.30 12.39 -8.79
N ALA A 164 18.15 12.02 -9.75
CA ALA A 164 18.39 12.87 -10.92
C ALA A 164 17.09 13.05 -11.72
N PRO A 165 16.84 14.26 -12.27
CA PRO A 165 15.65 14.50 -13.07
C PRO A 165 15.66 13.63 -14.34
N PRO A 166 14.47 13.28 -14.87
CA PRO A 166 14.36 12.48 -16.08
C PRO A 166 14.95 13.22 -17.32
N PRO A 167 15.38 12.49 -18.35
CA PRO A 167 16.21 13.00 -19.45
C PRO A 167 15.56 14.09 -20.32
N TRP A 168 14.26 14.32 -20.18
CA TRP A 168 13.55 15.37 -20.92
C TRP A 168 13.55 16.73 -20.21
N ARG A 169 14.14 16.84 -19.01
CA ARG A 169 14.16 18.08 -18.21
C ARG A 169 15.44 18.91 -18.34
N SER A 170 16.29 18.64 -19.33
CA SER A 170 17.50 19.43 -19.64
C SER A 170 17.38 20.29 -20.89
N GLY A 171 16.21 20.34 -21.54
CA GLY A 171 15.95 21.32 -22.60
C GLY A 171 15.71 22.69 -21.98
N ARG A 172 16.57 23.66 -22.31
CA ARG A 172 16.32 25.08 -22.02
C ARG A 172 14.98 25.48 -22.62
N HIS A 173 14.24 26.30 -21.88
CA HIS A 173 12.88 26.73 -22.20
C HIS A 173 12.81 27.81 -23.31
N ASP A 174 13.78 27.86 -24.22
CA ASP A 174 13.95 28.97 -25.16
C ASP A 174 13.83 28.61 -26.66
N ASP A 175 13.64 27.34 -27.04
CA ASP A 175 13.67 26.92 -28.45
C ASP A 175 12.30 26.49 -29.05
N LEU A 176 11.17 27.06 -28.60
CA LEU A 176 9.83 26.82 -29.18
C LEU A 176 9.12 28.10 -29.67
N LEU A 177 9.85 28.99 -30.35
CA LEU A 177 9.27 30.12 -31.08
C LEU A 177 9.79 30.29 -32.53
N ALA A 178 10.24 29.22 -33.17
CA ALA A 178 10.48 29.23 -34.60
C ALA A 178 10.03 27.90 -35.18
N LEU A 179 8.86 27.89 -35.83
CA LEU A 179 8.54 27.15 -37.08
C LEU A 179 7.01 27.22 -37.36
N GLY A 180 6.63 28.19 -38.21
CA GLY A 180 5.45 28.16 -39.10
C GLY A 180 4.09 28.51 -38.47
N GLY A 181 3.40 29.63 -38.76
CA GLY A 181 3.40 30.43 -39.98
C GLY A 181 2.33 29.95 -40.95
N VAL A 182 1.11 30.46 -40.77
CA VAL A 182 0.02 30.72 -41.74
C VAL A 182 0.12 30.02 -43.10
N ARG A 183 -0.84 29.11 -43.36
CA ARG A 183 -1.79 29.16 -44.49
C ARG A 183 -2.93 28.16 -44.26
#